data_AF-A0A7L8AJ11-F1
#
_entry.id   AF-A0A7L8AJ11-F1
#
_cell.length_a   1.000
_cell.length_b   1.000
_cell.length_c   1.000
_cell.angle_alpha   90.00
_cell.angle_beta   90.00
_cell.angle_gamma   90.00
#
_symmetry.space_group_name_H-M   'P 1'
#
loop_
_entity.id
_entity.type
_entity.pdbx_description
1 polymer ?
#
loop_
_entity_poly.entity_id
_entity_poly.type
_entity_poly.pdbx_seq_one_letter_code
_entity_poly.pdbx_strand_id
1 'polypeptide(L)'
;MKIDAHQHFWQFNPQKDTWITDEMAVLKSDFLPEDLEPLLRQHQLDGCVAVQAGTSEKETLFLLDLAEKNSFIKGVVGWLDLCDENIQERLHLFSSYKKLKGLRHIVQAEADGFMLRKDFQRGISALEKYNFTYDILIFPHQLEEAIELVRTFPKQKFILDHCAKPYIKDEKITVWKNHIEKLASFKNVACKVSGLTTEAHWKTWKKETIKPYLDVVFNVFGTKRTLFGSDWPVSLLAGNYAKTVNLIENYIQQFPKTEQQQIMGLNAKNWYSLEN
;
A
#
# COMPACT_ATOMS: atom_id res chain seq x y z
N MET A 1 2.43 5.04 -18.68
CA MET A 1 2.74 4.95 -17.25
C MET A 1 1.76 3.98 -16.58
N LYS A 2 2.13 2.70 -16.54
CA LYS A 2 1.59 1.69 -15.64
C LYS A 2 2.52 1.53 -14.44
N ILE A 3 1.98 1.44 -13.23
CA ILE A 3 2.75 1.44 -11.99
C ILE A 3 2.23 0.36 -11.07
N ASP A 4 3.14 -0.45 -10.55
CA ASP A 4 2.90 -1.23 -9.34
C ASP A 4 3.02 -0.29 -8.12
N ALA A 5 1.90 0.10 -7.54
CA ALA A 5 1.88 1.08 -6.44
C ALA A 5 2.20 0.49 -5.06
N HIS A 6 2.48 -0.82 -4.96
CA HIS A 6 2.79 -1.44 -3.67
C HIS A 6 3.67 -2.67 -3.84
N GLN A 7 4.94 -2.54 -3.47
CA GLN A 7 5.88 -3.66 -3.35
C GLN A 7 6.95 -3.32 -2.30
N HIS A 8 7.74 -4.31 -1.89
CA HIS A 8 8.78 -4.19 -0.88
C HIS A 8 10.12 -4.71 -1.38
N PHE A 9 11.21 -4.13 -0.86
CA PHE A 9 12.55 -4.68 -0.97
C PHE A 9 13.12 -4.89 0.43
N TRP A 10 13.92 -5.94 0.60
CA TRP A 10 14.67 -6.16 1.83
C TRP A 10 15.87 -7.07 1.60
N GLN A 11 16.83 -6.97 2.52
CA GLN A 11 17.83 -8.00 2.76
C GLN A 11 17.39 -8.76 4.00
N PHE A 12 17.10 -10.05 3.86
CA PHE A 12 16.44 -10.82 4.91
C PHE A 12 17.35 -10.98 6.12
N ASN A 13 16.82 -10.63 7.29
CA ASN A 13 17.49 -10.82 8.55
C ASN A 13 16.49 -11.41 9.56
N PRO A 14 16.71 -12.64 10.06
CA PRO A 14 15.75 -13.32 10.93
C PRO A 14 15.52 -12.61 12.28
N GLN A 15 16.42 -11.72 12.71
CA GLN A 15 16.23 -10.92 13.93
C GLN A 15 15.42 -9.64 13.69
N LYS A 16 15.50 -9.06 12.48
CA LYS A 16 14.75 -7.85 12.09
C LYS A 16 13.36 -8.23 11.58
N ASP A 17 13.28 -9.26 10.76
CA ASP A 17 12.08 -9.62 9.98
C ASP A 17 11.25 -10.68 10.72
N THR A 18 11.01 -10.47 12.01
CA THR A 18 10.35 -11.43 12.91
C THR A 18 8.89 -11.73 12.54
N TRP A 19 8.29 -10.92 11.67
CA TRP A 19 6.95 -11.15 11.13
C TRP A 19 6.91 -12.29 10.08
N ILE A 20 8.05 -12.67 9.51
CA ILE A 20 8.17 -13.77 8.54
C ILE A 20 8.31 -15.10 9.28
N THR A 21 7.22 -15.88 9.35
CA THR A 21 7.19 -17.18 10.03
C THR A 21 7.76 -18.31 9.17
N ASP A 22 7.88 -19.52 9.74
CA ASP A 22 8.29 -20.72 9.00
C ASP A 22 7.31 -21.10 7.87
N GLU A 23 6.02 -20.82 8.06
CA GLU A 23 4.99 -21.02 7.02
C GLU A 23 5.18 -20.06 5.83
N MET A 24 5.95 -18.98 6.04
CA MET A 24 6.28 -17.96 5.04
C MET A 24 7.68 -18.15 4.44
N ALA A 25 8.21 -19.38 4.41
CA ALA A 25 9.58 -19.69 4.00
C ALA A 25 10.01 -19.07 2.65
N VAL A 26 9.09 -18.89 1.69
CA VAL A 26 9.39 -18.23 0.40
C VAL A 26 9.88 -16.78 0.56
N LEU A 27 9.56 -16.14 1.68
CA LEU A 27 9.96 -14.75 1.98
C LEU A 27 11.30 -14.66 2.72
N LYS A 28 11.90 -15.80 3.13
CA LYS A 28 13.18 -15.85 3.86
C LYS A 28 14.39 -15.75 2.92
N SER A 29 14.36 -14.76 2.05
CA SER A 29 15.37 -14.45 1.03
C SER A 29 15.50 -12.94 0.88
N ASP A 30 16.61 -12.50 0.31
CA ASP A 30 16.74 -11.14 -0.18
C ASP A 30 15.80 -10.94 -1.37
N PHE A 31 15.15 -9.77 -1.41
CA PHE A 31 14.33 -9.34 -2.54
C PHE A 31 14.75 -7.93 -2.89
N LEU A 32 15.41 -7.79 -4.03
CA LEU A 32 16.08 -6.58 -4.47
C LEU A 32 15.59 -6.15 -5.87
N PRO A 33 15.93 -4.93 -6.34
CA PRO A 33 15.50 -4.41 -7.62
C PRO A 33 15.72 -5.35 -8.81
N GLU A 34 16.83 -6.08 -8.84
CA GLU A 34 17.18 -7.08 -9.87
C GLU A 34 16.19 -8.25 -9.96
N ASP A 35 15.49 -8.58 -8.87
CA ASP A 35 14.49 -9.65 -8.84
C ASP A 35 13.13 -9.16 -9.38
N LEU A 36 12.82 -7.87 -9.15
CA LEU A 36 11.55 -7.27 -9.55
C LEU A 36 11.56 -6.76 -10.99
N GLU A 37 12.66 -6.15 -11.44
CA GLU A 37 12.73 -5.49 -12.76
C GLU A 37 12.33 -6.42 -13.93
N PRO A 38 12.78 -7.69 -13.98
CA PRO A 38 12.34 -8.62 -15.03
C PRO A 38 10.83 -8.86 -15.02
N LEU A 39 10.21 -8.93 -13.82
CA LEU A 39 8.77 -9.12 -13.65
C LEU A 39 7.98 -7.89 -14.14
N LEU A 40 8.46 -6.67 -13.83
CA LEU A 40 7.86 -5.44 -14.34
C LEU A 40 7.90 -5.39 -15.87
N ARG A 41 9.06 -5.71 -16.47
CA ARG A 41 9.24 -5.74 -17.93
C ARG A 41 8.32 -6.77 -18.59
N GLN A 42 8.23 -7.98 -18.03
CA GLN A 42 7.35 -9.04 -18.52
C GLN A 42 5.88 -8.59 -18.56
N HIS A 43 5.44 -7.81 -17.57
CA HIS A 43 4.07 -7.30 -17.45
C HIS A 43 3.87 -5.88 -17.99
N GLN A 44 4.88 -5.32 -18.68
CA GLN A 44 4.85 -3.98 -19.28
C GLN A 44 4.48 -2.88 -18.26
N LEU A 45 4.98 -3.01 -17.03
CA LEU A 45 4.88 -1.98 -16.00
C LEU A 45 6.06 -1.01 -16.15
N ASP A 46 5.78 0.28 -16.17
CA ASP A 46 6.78 1.34 -16.38
C ASP A 46 7.57 1.65 -15.10
N GLY A 47 7.15 1.12 -13.96
CA GLY A 47 7.82 1.28 -12.68
C GLY A 47 6.99 0.84 -11.47
N CYS A 48 7.50 1.15 -10.29
CA CYS A 48 6.86 0.83 -9.01
C CYS A 48 6.98 1.95 -7.97
N VAL A 49 6.19 1.82 -6.91
CA VAL A 49 6.38 2.51 -5.63
C VAL A 49 6.88 1.50 -4.60
N ALA A 50 8.08 1.73 -4.07
CA ALA A 50 8.65 0.90 -3.01
C ALA A 50 8.12 1.37 -1.65
N VAL A 51 7.58 0.46 -0.85
CA VAL A 51 6.96 0.75 0.44
C VAL A 51 7.80 0.13 1.56
N GLN A 52 7.99 0.84 2.68
CA GLN A 52 8.75 0.36 3.83
C GLN A 52 8.38 -1.08 4.22
N ALA A 53 9.35 -1.90 4.59
CA ALA A 53 9.14 -3.21 5.23
C ALA A 53 9.57 -3.23 6.71
N GLY A 54 10.22 -2.16 7.19
CA GLY A 54 10.65 -2.00 8.58
C GLY A 54 10.36 -0.61 9.15
N THR A 55 10.36 -0.50 10.48
CA THR A 55 10.00 0.70 11.25
C THR A 55 11.22 1.51 11.69
N SER A 56 12.04 1.93 10.72
CA SER A 56 13.20 2.77 11.01
C SER A 56 13.53 3.73 9.86
N GLU A 57 14.18 4.84 10.15
CA GLU A 57 14.65 5.73 9.09
C GLU A 57 15.70 5.08 8.18
N LYS A 58 16.44 4.10 8.70
CA LYS A 58 17.38 3.29 7.90
C LYS A 58 16.66 2.55 6.77
N GLU A 59 15.43 2.09 7.01
CA GLU A 59 14.58 1.50 5.97
C GLU A 59 14.27 2.52 4.88
N THR A 60 13.85 3.74 5.27
CA THR A 60 13.56 4.82 4.34
C THR A 60 14.77 5.18 3.49
N LEU A 61 15.93 5.33 4.12
CA LEU A 61 17.18 5.65 3.43
C LEU A 61 17.64 4.51 2.50
N PHE A 62 17.45 3.25 2.90
CA PHE A 62 17.70 2.09 2.05
C PHE A 62 16.84 2.12 0.78
N LEU A 63 15.52 2.31 0.92
CA LEU A 63 14.63 2.38 -0.24
C LEU A 63 14.92 3.58 -1.14
N LEU A 64 15.30 4.72 -0.57
CA LEU A 64 15.71 5.90 -1.34
C LEU A 64 17.00 5.66 -2.11
N ASP A 65 18.00 5.02 -1.51
CA ASP A 65 19.24 4.64 -2.19
C ASP A 65 18.99 3.66 -3.34
N LEU A 66 18.14 2.65 -3.14
CA LEU A 66 17.69 1.77 -4.23
C LEU A 66 17.01 2.58 -5.34
N ALA A 67 16.17 3.54 -4.97
CA ALA A 67 15.44 4.34 -5.93
C ALA A 67 16.37 5.25 -6.75
N GLU A 68 17.41 5.82 -6.17
CA GLU A 68 18.41 6.61 -6.92
C GLU A 68 19.17 5.75 -7.95
N LYS A 69 19.45 4.49 -7.61
CA LYS A 69 20.17 3.55 -8.49
C LYS A 69 19.29 2.91 -9.56
N ASN A 70 17.97 2.90 -9.38
CA ASN A 70 17.02 2.18 -10.23
C ASN A 70 15.88 3.11 -10.69
N SER A 71 15.92 3.54 -11.95
CA SER A 71 14.97 4.53 -12.50
C SER A 71 13.52 4.05 -12.58
N PHE A 72 13.28 2.73 -12.55
CA PHE A 72 11.94 2.15 -12.49
C PHE A 72 11.28 2.29 -11.11
N ILE A 73 12.05 2.58 -10.05
CA ILE A 73 11.47 2.95 -8.74
C ILE A 73 11.11 4.44 -8.81
N LYS A 74 9.81 4.71 -9.00
CA LYS A 74 9.26 6.04 -9.28
C LYS A 74 8.91 6.81 -8.00
N GLY A 75 8.72 6.10 -6.89
CA GLY A 75 8.46 6.69 -5.58
C GLY A 75 8.75 5.72 -4.44
N VAL A 76 8.91 6.30 -3.26
CA VAL A 76 9.13 5.59 -1.99
C VAL A 76 8.07 6.05 -0.99
N VAL A 77 7.44 5.09 -0.33
CA VAL A 77 6.65 5.30 0.90
C VAL A 77 7.51 4.82 2.06
N GLY A 78 8.09 5.77 2.79
CA GLY A 78 9.04 5.50 3.86
C GLY A 78 8.39 5.30 5.22
N TRP A 79 9.23 5.17 6.23
CA TRP A 79 8.89 5.24 7.65
C TRP A 79 9.66 6.39 8.33
N LEU A 80 8.95 7.20 9.09
CA LEU A 80 9.48 8.11 10.11
C LEU A 80 8.60 7.94 11.34
N ASP A 81 9.13 8.18 12.54
CA ASP A 81 8.34 8.11 13.77
C ASP A 81 7.37 9.29 13.84
N LEU A 82 6.11 9.05 13.46
CA LEU A 82 5.05 10.05 13.50
C LEU A 82 4.64 10.44 14.93
N CYS A 83 5.02 9.66 15.93
CA CYS A 83 4.78 9.95 17.34
C CYS A 83 5.90 10.78 17.98
N ASP A 84 7.06 10.91 17.33
CA ASP A 84 8.19 11.70 17.82
C ASP A 84 7.82 13.20 17.89
N GLU A 85 8.30 13.89 18.91
CA GLU A 85 8.10 15.33 19.08
C GLU A 85 8.83 16.12 17.98
N ASN A 86 9.94 15.58 17.47
CA ASN A 86 10.77 16.17 16.42
C ASN A 86 10.29 15.87 14.99
N ILE A 87 9.11 15.25 14.82
CA ILE A 87 8.60 14.84 13.51
C ILE A 87 8.63 15.96 12.46
N GLN A 88 8.38 17.22 12.83
CA GLN A 88 8.43 18.34 11.88
C GLN A 88 9.84 18.57 11.32
N GLU A 89 10.87 18.46 12.16
CA GLU A 89 12.26 18.59 11.72
C GLU A 89 12.66 17.41 10.83
N ARG A 90 12.26 16.18 11.21
CA ARG A 90 12.50 14.99 10.39
C ARG A 90 11.84 15.11 9.03
N LEU A 91 10.57 15.52 8.97
CA LEU A 91 9.86 15.76 7.71
C LEU A 91 10.53 16.83 6.86
N HIS A 92 11.01 17.92 7.47
CA HIS A 92 11.75 18.94 6.75
C HIS A 92 13.02 18.38 6.11
N LEU A 93 13.83 17.64 6.87
CA LEU A 93 15.04 16.98 6.36
C LEU A 93 14.70 16.03 5.21
N PHE A 94 13.72 15.15 5.39
CA PHE A 94 13.38 14.14 4.40
C PHE A 94 12.64 14.69 3.17
N SER A 95 12.09 15.91 3.25
CA SER A 95 11.46 16.59 2.11
C SER A 95 12.42 16.96 0.97
N SER A 96 13.73 16.91 1.20
CA SER A 96 14.72 17.07 0.13
C SER A 96 14.75 15.89 -0.83
N TYR A 97 14.39 14.68 -0.38
CA TYR A 97 14.37 13.48 -1.21
C TYR A 97 13.15 13.47 -2.14
N LYS A 98 13.37 13.79 -3.41
CA LYS A 98 12.29 13.93 -4.40
C LYS A 98 11.50 12.63 -4.62
N LYS A 99 12.13 11.48 -4.41
CA LYS A 99 11.47 10.16 -4.51
C LYS A 99 10.72 9.75 -3.25
N LEU A 100 10.87 10.43 -2.11
CA LEU A 100 9.99 10.19 -0.97
C LEU A 100 8.63 10.85 -1.26
N LYS A 101 7.56 10.05 -1.33
CA LYS A 101 6.22 10.51 -1.73
C LYS A 101 5.17 10.35 -0.64
N GLY A 102 5.47 9.56 0.38
CA GLY A 102 4.55 9.30 1.47
C GLY A 102 5.23 8.58 2.63
N LEU A 103 4.48 8.41 3.70
CA LEU A 103 4.89 7.63 4.86
C LEU A 103 3.83 6.58 5.20
N ARG A 104 4.28 5.51 5.84
CA ARG A 104 3.43 4.45 6.39
C ARG A 104 3.88 4.11 7.79
N HIS A 105 2.93 3.86 8.69
CA HIS A 105 3.16 3.18 9.97
C HIS A 105 2.47 1.82 9.94
N ILE A 106 3.05 0.79 10.59
CA ILE A 106 2.48 -0.56 10.64
C ILE A 106 1.41 -0.62 11.75
N VAL A 107 0.35 0.16 11.61
CA VAL A 107 -0.73 0.28 12.62
C VAL A 107 -1.42 -1.06 12.89
N GLN A 108 -1.46 -1.97 11.91
CA GLN A 108 -1.97 -3.33 12.11
C GLN A 108 -1.26 -4.14 13.22
N ALA A 109 -0.07 -3.71 13.67
CA ALA A 109 0.68 -4.33 14.77
C ALA A 109 0.54 -3.55 16.10
N GLU A 110 -0.16 -2.43 16.10
CA GLU A 110 -0.42 -1.59 17.27
C GLU A 110 -1.73 -1.98 17.96
N ALA A 111 -1.88 -1.60 19.22
CA ALA A 111 -3.14 -1.77 19.95
C ALA A 111 -4.24 -0.83 19.42
N ASP A 112 -5.50 -1.22 19.63
CA ASP A 112 -6.67 -0.38 19.36
C ASP A 112 -6.55 0.99 20.05
N GLY A 113 -7.00 2.03 19.36
CA GLY A 113 -6.91 3.43 19.75
C GLY A 113 -5.65 4.13 19.28
N PHE A 114 -4.69 3.44 18.65
CA PHE A 114 -3.42 4.04 18.23
C PHE A 114 -3.60 5.24 17.30
N MET A 115 -4.49 5.14 16.30
CA MET A 115 -4.71 6.24 15.35
C MET A 115 -5.45 7.45 15.97
N LEU A 116 -6.03 7.27 17.16
CA LEU A 116 -6.70 8.33 17.91
C LEU A 116 -5.76 9.06 18.88
N ARG A 117 -4.52 8.58 19.05
CA ARG A 117 -3.55 9.21 19.94
C ARG A 117 -3.13 10.58 19.41
N LYS A 118 -2.98 11.54 20.33
CA LYS A 118 -2.63 12.93 20.00
C LYS A 118 -1.24 13.08 19.38
N ASP A 119 -0.28 12.27 19.82
CA ASP A 119 1.09 12.29 19.31
C ASP A 119 1.15 11.78 17.87
N PHE A 120 0.47 10.67 17.57
CA PHE A 120 0.36 10.16 16.22
C PHE A 120 -0.37 11.14 15.28
N GLN A 121 -1.50 11.70 15.72
CA GLN A 121 -2.25 12.69 14.96
C GLN A 121 -1.46 13.99 14.72
N ARG A 122 -0.57 14.38 15.64
CA ARG A 122 0.37 15.49 15.43
C ARG A 122 1.29 15.18 14.24
N GLY A 123 1.84 13.98 14.14
CA GLY A 123 2.65 13.54 13.00
C GLY A 123 1.87 13.58 11.68
N ILE A 124 0.65 13.02 11.67
CA ILE A 124 -0.24 13.06 10.49
C ILE A 124 -0.52 14.49 10.05
N SER A 125 -0.79 15.41 10.98
CA SER A 125 -1.09 16.81 10.66
C SER A 125 0.07 17.54 9.97
N ALA A 126 1.31 17.07 10.15
CA ALA A 126 2.50 17.70 9.59
C ALA A 126 2.81 17.28 8.14
N LEU A 127 2.19 16.21 7.63
CA LEU A 127 2.49 15.64 6.31
C LEU A 127 2.01 16.52 5.14
N GLU A 128 0.84 17.14 5.29
CA GLU A 128 0.19 17.93 4.23
C GLU A 128 1.12 19.02 3.68
N LYS A 129 1.87 19.69 4.56
CA LYS A 129 2.82 20.77 4.22
C LYS A 129 3.88 20.34 3.22
N TYR A 130 4.25 19.06 3.22
CA TYR A 130 5.27 18.49 2.35
C TYR A 130 4.68 17.70 1.18
N ASN A 131 3.35 17.69 1.02
CA ASN A 131 2.61 16.90 0.02
C ASN A 131 2.93 15.40 0.08
N PHE A 132 3.26 14.89 1.28
CA PHE A 132 3.40 13.46 1.51
C PHE A 132 2.04 12.81 1.70
N THR A 133 1.84 11.63 1.10
CA THR A 133 0.68 10.78 1.43
C THR A 133 0.89 10.09 2.77
N TYR A 134 -0.22 9.64 3.38
CA TYR A 134 -0.18 8.64 4.45
C TYR A 134 -0.86 7.36 3.98
N ASP A 135 -0.11 6.27 3.99
CA ASP A 135 -0.61 4.95 3.62
C ASP A 135 -1.14 4.24 4.87
N ILE A 136 -2.43 3.88 4.87
CA ILE A 136 -3.13 3.29 6.01
C ILE A 136 -3.05 1.76 5.91
N LEU A 137 -2.19 1.14 6.72
CA LEU A 137 -2.05 -0.31 6.84
C LEU A 137 -2.68 -0.81 8.15
N ILE A 138 -3.85 -1.44 8.03
CA ILE A 138 -4.70 -1.85 9.15
C ILE A 138 -5.42 -3.17 8.87
N PHE A 139 -5.95 -3.78 9.92
CA PHE A 139 -6.96 -4.84 9.84
C PHE A 139 -8.39 -4.25 9.94
N PRO A 140 -9.45 -5.02 9.57
CA PRO A 140 -10.81 -4.49 9.54
C PRO A 140 -11.35 -3.98 10.90
N HIS A 141 -10.85 -4.49 12.03
CA HIS A 141 -11.29 -4.02 13.36
C HIS A 141 -10.86 -2.58 13.65
N GLN A 142 -9.79 -2.10 13.01
CA GLN A 142 -9.27 -0.73 13.18
C GLN A 142 -9.89 0.27 12.19
N LEU A 143 -10.83 -0.15 11.34
CA LEU A 143 -11.43 0.72 10.32
C LEU A 143 -12.22 1.89 10.91
N GLU A 144 -12.84 1.73 12.08
CA GLU A 144 -13.56 2.82 12.74
C GLU A 144 -12.61 3.97 13.12
N GLU A 145 -11.44 3.64 13.64
CA GLU A 145 -10.40 4.62 13.95
C GLU A 145 -9.85 5.30 12.69
N ALA A 146 -9.65 4.54 11.61
CA ALA A 146 -9.21 5.11 10.34
C ALA A 146 -10.23 6.11 9.78
N ILE A 147 -11.53 5.83 9.92
CA ILE A 147 -12.61 6.75 9.53
C ILE A 147 -12.51 8.05 10.31
N GLU A 148 -12.31 8.00 11.63
CA GLU A 148 -12.16 9.20 12.46
C GLU A 148 -10.86 9.96 12.16
N LEU A 149 -9.75 9.26 11.92
CA LEU A 149 -8.49 9.88 11.49
C LEU A 149 -8.67 10.65 10.18
N VAL A 150 -9.22 10.01 9.15
CA VAL A 150 -9.45 10.63 7.84
C VAL A 150 -10.39 11.83 7.95
N ARG A 151 -11.46 11.71 8.75
CA ARG A 151 -12.40 12.82 9.00
C ARG A 151 -11.71 14.02 9.62
N THR A 152 -10.77 13.78 10.53
CA THR A 152 -10.01 14.81 11.24
C THR A 152 -9.09 15.59 10.30
N PHE A 153 -8.55 14.94 9.27
CA PHE A 153 -7.57 15.52 8.34
C PHE A 153 -8.08 15.52 6.87
N PRO A 154 -9.12 16.30 6.54
CA PRO A 154 -9.78 16.24 5.21
C PRO A 154 -8.91 16.70 4.03
N LYS A 155 -7.77 17.36 4.32
CA LYS A 155 -6.81 17.81 3.30
C LYS A 155 -5.63 16.85 3.12
N GLN A 156 -5.39 15.99 4.10
CA GLN A 156 -4.33 14.98 4.01
C GLN A 156 -4.73 13.90 3.00
N LYS A 157 -3.81 13.56 2.09
CA LYS A 157 -4.00 12.46 1.15
C LYS A 157 -3.77 11.13 1.86
N PHE A 158 -4.79 10.30 1.90
CA PHE A 158 -4.74 8.97 2.48
C PHE A 158 -4.85 7.91 1.39
N ILE A 159 -4.08 6.84 1.54
CA ILE A 159 -4.13 5.68 0.64
C ILE A 159 -4.33 4.44 1.50
N LEU A 160 -5.49 3.82 1.40
CA LEU A 160 -5.79 2.59 2.12
C LEU A 160 -5.04 1.42 1.49
N ASP A 161 -4.17 0.77 2.27
CA ASP A 161 -3.45 -0.41 1.83
C ASP A 161 -4.38 -1.64 1.81
N HIS A 162 -4.19 -2.49 0.81
CA HIS A 162 -4.80 -3.83 0.67
C HIS A 162 -6.31 -3.90 0.92
N CYS A 163 -7.04 -2.84 0.57
CA CYS A 163 -8.47 -2.72 0.84
C CYS A 163 -8.83 -2.92 2.34
N ALA A 164 -7.94 -2.55 3.26
CA ALA A 164 -8.05 -2.84 4.70
C ALA A 164 -8.18 -4.32 5.07
N LYS A 165 -7.54 -5.20 4.28
CA LYS A 165 -7.40 -6.63 4.57
C LYS A 165 -8.74 -7.33 4.91
N PRO A 166 -9.69 -7.38 3.96
CA PRO A 166 -10.96 -8.06 4.18
C PRO A 166 -10.77 -9.49 4.68
N TYR A 167 -11.74 -10.00 5.45
CA TYR A 167 -11.75 -11.37 5.96
C TYR A 167 -12.11 -12.40 4.87
N ILE A 168 -11.30 -12.46 3.81
CA ILE A 168 -11.56 -13.30 2.62
C ILE A 168 -11.53 -14.79 2.99
N LYS A 169 -10.53 -15.20 3.77
CA LYS A 169 -10.40 -16.58 4.26
C LYS A 169 -11.65 -17.08 5.01
N ASP A 170 -12.30 -16.20 5.76
CA ASP A 170 -13.51 -16.53 6.53
C ASP A 170 -14.81 -16.27 5.76
N GLU A 171 -14.72 -15.83 4.50
CA GLU A 171 -15.85 -15.45 3.65
C GLU A 171 -16.78 -14.39 4.28
N LYS A 172 -16.23 -13.51 5.13
CA LYS A 172 -16.97 -12.45 5.83
C LYS A 172 -16.80 -11.10 5.15
N ILE A 173 -17.91 -10.57 4.60
CA ILE A 173 -17.90 -9.30 3.86
C ILE A 173 -18.65 -8.16 4.55
N THR A 174 -19.73 -8.44 5.29
CA THR A 174 -20.72 -7.41 5.70
C THR A 174 -20.12 -6.28 6.54
N VAL A 175 -19.42 -6.60 7.63
CA VAL A 175 -18.87 -5.57 8.55
C VAL A 175 -17.79 -4.74 7.85
N TRP A 176 -16.87 -5.41 7.16
CA TRP A 176 -15.82 -4.76 6.37
C TRP A 176 -16.42 -3.84 5.30
N LYS A 177 -17.42 -4.31 4.55
CA LYS A 177 -18.10 -3.53 3.51
C LYS A 177 -18.70 -2.25 4.06
N ASN A 178 -19.43 -2.31 5.18
CA ASN A 178 -20.05 -1.14 5.78
C ASN A 178 -19.02 -0.07 6.16
N HIS A 179 -17.84 -0.48 6.65
CA HIS A 179 -16.76 0.45 7.00
C HIS A 179 -16.05 0.99 5.77
N ILE A 180 -15.81 0.17 4.76
CA ILE A 180 -15.23 0.59 3.48
C ILE A 180 -16.14 1.59 2.75
N GLU A 181 -17.46 1.39 2.76
CA GLU A 181 -18.43 2.36 2.24
C GLU A 181 -18.35 3.72 2.94
N LYS A 182 -18.29 3.72 4.28
CA LYS A 182 -18.10 4.95 5.07
C LYS A 182 -16.77 5.63 4.75
N LEU A 183 -15.68 4.88 4.73
CA LEU A 183 -14.34 5.41 4.45
C LEU A 183 -14.23 5.97 3.03
N ALA A 184 -14.86 5.32 2.06
CA ALA A 184 -14.84 5.77 0.67
C ALA A 184 -15.63 7.07 0.44
N SER A 185 -16.52 7.46 1.35
CA SER A 185 -17.23 8.75 1.28
C SER A 185 -16.30 9.97 1.38
N PHE A 186 -15.11 9.80 1.96
CA PHE A 186 -14.08 10.83 2.05
C PHE A 186 -13.28 10.91 0.75
N LYS A 187 -13.33 12.07 0.08
CA LYS A 187 -12.71 12.28 -1.24
C LYS A 187 -11.17 12.27 -1.20
N ASN A 188 -10.59 12.52 -0.04
CA ASN A 188 -9.14 12.51 0.22
C ASN A 188 -8.59 11.10 0.51
N VAL A 189 -9.40 10.04 0.33
CA VAL A 189 -8.98 8.64 0.44
C VAL A 189 -9.00 7.95 -0.92
N ALA A 190 -7.89 7.32 -1.28
CA ALA A 190 -7.80 6.31 -2.32
C ALA A 190 -7.57 4.92 -1.72
N CYS A 191 -7.72 3.88 -2.54
CA CYS A 191 -7.59 2.49 -2.12
C CYS A 191 -6.66 1.72 -3.06
N LYS A 192 -5.67 1.03 -2.50
CA LYS A 192 -4.86 0.07 -3.26
C LYS A 192 -5.57 -1.27 -3.33
N VAL A 193 -5.82 -1.73 -4.54
CA VAL A 193 -6.21 -3.11 -4.82
C VAL A 193 -4.93 -3.93 -4.94
N SER A 194 -4.53 -4.50 -3.81
CA SER A 194 -3.27 -5.23 -3.57
C SER A 194 -3.47 -6.18 -2.39
N GLY A 195 -2.58 -7.15 -2.18
CA GLY A 195 -2.57 -8.00 -0.97
C GLY A 195 -3.81 -8.87 -0.73
N LEU A 196 -4.80 -8.92 -1.64
CA LEU A 196 -6.04 -9.66 -1.39
C LEU A 196 -5.85 -11.19 -1.39
N THR A 197 -4.89 -11.70 -2.15
CA THR A 197 -4.66 -13.16 -2.25
C THR A 197 -4.07 -13.74 -0.97
N THR A 198 -3.31 -12.94 -0.20
CA THR A 198 -2.71 -13.34 1.07
C THR A 198 -3.69 -13.25 2.24
N GLU A 199 -4.82 -12.55 2.09
CA GLU A 199 -5.94 -12.56 3.04
C GLU A 199 -6.93 -13.72 2.78
N ALA A 200 -6.72 -14.48 1.69
CA ALA A 200 -7.48 -15.67 1.35
C ALA A 200 -6.74 -16.95 1.77
N HIS A 201 -7.32 -18.12 1.48
CA HIS A 201 -6.59 -19.38 1.59
C HIS A 201 -5.49 -19.46 0.52
N TRP A 202 -4.23 -19.25 0.92
CA TRP A 202 -3.08 -19.08 0.03
C TRP A 202 -2.94 -20.11 -1.10
N LYS A 203 -3.27 -21.38 -0.83
CA LYS A 203 -3.11 -22.49 -1.78
C LYS A 203 -4.34 -22.75 -2.65
N THR A 204 -5.52 -22.28 -2.26
CA THR A 204 -6.80 -22.72 -2.82
C THR A 204 -7.74 -21.58 -3.22
N TRP A 205 -7.35 -20.32 -3.01
CA TRP A 205 -8.14 -19.17 -3.44
C TRP A 205 -8.40 -19.22 -4.94
N LYS A 206 -9.55 -18.66 -5.33
CA LYS A 206 -9.96 -18.52 -6.73
C LYS A 206 -10.41 -17.10 -6.99
N LYS A 207 -10.39 -16.65 -8.25
CA LYS A 207 -10.85 -15.29 -8.61
C LYS A 207 -12.28 -15.00 -8.13
N GLU A 208 -13.13 -16.03 -8.10
CA GLU A 208 -14.51 -15.96 -7.63
C GLU A 208 -14.60 -15.65 -6.12
N THR A 209 -13.63 -16.11 -5.33
CA THR A 209 -13.58 -15.84 -3.88
C THR A 209 -13.11 -14.41 -3.58
N ILE A 210 -12.34 -13.80 -4.49
CA ILE A 210 -11.84 -12.41 -4.34
C ILE A 210 -12.82 -11.39 -4.93
N LYS A 211 -13.54 -11.77 -5.99
CA LYS A 211 -14.44 -10.89 -6.75
C LYS A 211 -15.43 -10.08 -5.89
N PRO A 212 -16.13 -10.63 -4.88
CA PRO A 212 -17.07 -9.87 -4.07
C PRO A 212 -16.45 -8.65 -3.37
N TYR A 213 -15.20 -8.76 -2.96
CA TYR A 213 -14.46 -7.67 -2.30
C TYR A 213 -14.01 -6.61 -3.30
N LEU A 214 -13.57 -7.04 -4.49
CA LEU A 214 -13.29 -6.12 -5.59
C LEU A 214 -14.55 -5.35 -6.00
N ASP A 215 -15.71 -6.02 -6.10
CA ASP A 215 -16.98 -5.39 -6.44
C ASP A 215 -17.34 -4.28 -5.45
N VAL A 216 -17.15 -4.50 -4.14
CA VAL A 216 -17.34 -3.45 -3.13
C VAL A 216 -16.39 -2.28 -3.37
N VAL A 217 -15.07 -2.54 -3.46
CA VAL A 217 -14.05 -1.49 -3.59
C VAL A 217 -14.29 -0.64 -4.84
N PHE A 218 -14.51 -1.27 -5.99
CA PHE A 218 -14.75 -0.55 -7.24
C PHE A 218 -16.09 0.17 -7.27
N ASN A 219 -17.13 -0.34 -6.59
CA ASN A 219 -18.41 0.35 -6.47
C ASN A 219 -18.30 1.63 -5.62
N VAL A 220 -17.52 1.62 -4.54
CA VAL A 220 -17.50 2.74 -3.57
C VAL A 220 -16.39 3.75 -3.82
N PHE A 221 -15.19 3.30 -4.21
CA PHE A 221 -14.10 4.20 -4.55
C PHE A 221 -14.19 4.70 -5.99
N GLY A 222 -14.73 3.87 -6.90
CA GLY A 222 -14.73 4.10 -8.34
C GLY A 222 -13.34 3.98 -8.95
N THR A 223 -13.26 3.85 -10.27
CA THR A 223 -12.00 3.60 -10.99
C THR A 223 -10.97 4.74 -10.90
N LYS A 224 -11.37 5.94 -10.46
CA LYS A 224 -10.51 7.12 -10.30
C LYS A 224 -9.75 7.20 -8.97
N ARG A 225 -10.11 6.37 -7.98
CA ARG A 225 -9.47 6.34 -6.65
C ARG A 225 -8.96 4.95 -6.28
N THR A 226 -8.83 4.07 -7.26
CA THR A 226 -8.28 2.73 -7.09
C THR A 226 -6.89 2.64 -7.71
N LEU A 227 -5.93 2.09 -6.98
CA LEU A 227 -4.55 1.92 -7.44
C LEU A 227 -4.23 0.42 -7.48
N PHE A 228 -3.65 -0.08 -8.56
CA PHE A 228 -3.07 -1.42 -8.58
C PHE A 228 -1.79 -1.48 -7.72
N GLY A 229 -1.61 -2.55 -6.96
CA GLY A 229 -0.34 -2.92 -6.34
C GLY A 229 -0.18 -4.43 -6.25
N SER A 230 1.03 -4.94 -6.43
CA SER A 230 1.30 -6.38 -6.45
C SER A 230 1.44 -6.98 -5.05
N ASP A 231 1.81 -6.18 -4.06
CA ASP A 231 2.26 -6.62 -2.73
C ASP A 231 3.43 -7.62 -2.82
N TRP A 232 4.22 -7.56 -3.89
CA TRP A 232 5.42 -8.38 -4.02
C TRP A 232 6.48 -7.91 -3.01
N PRO A 233 7.27 -8.82 -2.41
CA PRO A 233 7.26 -10.27 -2.59
C PRO A 233 6.27 -11.00 -1.68
N VAL A 234 5.55 -10.32 -0.78
CA VAL A 234 4.56 -10.94 0.14
C VAL A 234 3.51 -11.76 -0.61
N SER A 235 3.07 -11.30 -1.77
CA SER A 235 2.11 -11.99 -2.63
C SER A 235 2.59 -13.36 -3.14
N LEU A 236 3.88 -13.67 -3.04
CA LEU A 236 4.43 -15.00 -3.35
C LEU A 236 3.91 -16.10 -2.40
N LEU A 237 3.42 -15.74 -1.21
CA LEU A 237 2.76 -16.70 -0.31
C LEU A 237 1.53 -17.35 -0.95
N ALA A 238 0.81 -16.59 -1.78
CA ALA A 238 -0.45 -17.01 -2.38
C ALA A 238 -0.36 -17.18 -3.90
N GLY A 239 0.84 -17.17 -4.50
CA GLY A 239 0.97 -17.31 -5.94
C GLY A 239 2.30 -16.80 -6.48
N ASN A 240 2.24 -16.15 -7.63
CA ASN A 240 3.38 -15.47 -8.22
C ASN A 240 2.93 -14.09 -8.71
N TYR A 241 3.90 -13.25 -9.08
CA TYR A 241 3.64 -11.90 -9.57
C TYR A 241 2.59 -11.86 -10.68
N ALA A 242 2.72 -12.77 -11.66
CA ALA A 242 1.79 -12.87 -12.78
C ALA A 242 0.35 -13.19 -12.36
N LYS A 243 0.15 -14.05 -11.36
CA LYS A 243 -1.19 -14.35 -10.83
C LYS A 243 -1.85 -13.11 -10.24
N THR A 244 -1.10 -12.28 -9.51
CA THR A 244 -1.62 -11.04 -8.93
C THR A 244 -1.97 -10.02 -10.02
N VAL A 245 -1.07 -9.78 -10.97
CA VAL A 245 -1.34 -8.89 -12.11
C VAL A 245 -2.56 -9.35 -12.90
N ASN A 246 -2.59 -10.64 -13.28
CA ASN A 246 -3.67 -11.21 -14.08
C ASN A 246 -5.02 -11.18 -13.34
N LEU A 247 -5.04 -11.34 -12.01
CA LEU A 247 -6.27 -11.23 -11.23
C LEU A 247 -6.92 -9.85 -11.41
N ILE A 248 -6.12 -8.79 -11.32
CA ILE A 248 -6.62 -7.42 -11.45
C ILE A 248 -6.89 -7.07 -12.90
N GLU A 249 -5.99 -7.39 -13.84
CA GLU A 249 -6.20 -7.15 -15.27
C GLU A 249 -7.48 -7.83 -15.79
N ASN A 250 -7.75 -9.08 -15.39
CA ASN A 250 -8.99 -9.76 -15.75
C ASN A 250 -10.23 -9.10 -15.13
N TYR A 251 -10.14 -8.67 -13.88
CA TYR A 251 -11.27 -8.00 -13.22
C TYR A 251 -11.62 -6.66 -13.90
N ILE A 252 -10.62 -5.86 -14.27
CA ILE A 252 -10.85 -4.52 -14.82
C ILE A 252 -11.21 -4.51 -16.32
N GLN A 253 -11.19 -5.66 -17.00
CA GLN A 253 -11.61 -5.77 -18.41
C GLN A 253 -13.04 -5.27 -18.66
N GLN A 254 -13.89 -5.28 -17.63
CA GLN A 254 -15.26 -4.75 -17.68
C GLN A 254 -15.33 -3.22 -17.81
N PHE A 255 -14.25 -2.49 -17.51
CA PHE A 255 -14.21 -1.02 -17.59
C PHE A 255 -13.63 -0.54 -18.94
N PRO A 256 -13.93 0.69 -19.36
CA PRO A 256 -13.28 1.30 -20.53
C PRO A 256 -11.75 1.33 -20.41
N LYS A 257 -11.05 1.30 -21.55
CA LYS A 257 -9.57 1.29 -21.57
C LYS A 257 -8.94 2.49 -20.84
N THR A 258 -9.59 3.65 -20.87
CA THR A 258 -9.16 4.85 -20.15
C THR A 258 -9.21 4.65 -18.62
N GLU A 259 -10.21 3.95 -18.10
CA GLU A 259 -10.32 3.63 -16.68
C GLU A 259 -9.35 2.52 -16.27
N GLN A 260 -9.13 1.52 -17.14
CA GLN A 260 -8.08 0.52 -16.92
C GLN A 260 -6.71 1.18 -16.76
N GLN A 261 -6.38 2.19 -17.58
CA GLN A 261 -5.15 2.97 -17.46
C GLN A 261 -5.07 3.77 -16.16
N GLN A 262 -6.21 4.30 -15.67
CA GLN A 262 -6.27 4.97 -14.37
C GLN A 262 -5.88 4.03 -13.24
N ILE A 263 -6.52 2.86 -13.18
CA ILE A 263 -6.30 1.85 -12.14
C ILE A 263 -4.87 1.33 -12.17
N MET A 264 -4.36 1.02 -13.37
CA MET A 264 -3.05 0.40 -13.55
C MET A 264 -1.87 1.37 -13.46
N GLY A 265 -2.08 2.68 -13.26
CA GLY A 265 -0.94 3.56 -13.01
C GLY A 265 -1.22 5.06 -12.92
N LEU A 266 -2.16 5.63 -13.69
CA LEU A 266 -2.34 7.10 -13.67
C LEU A 266 -2.84 7.60 -12.30
N ASN A 267 -3.63 6.80 -11.59
CA ASN A 267 -4.04 7.14 -10.22
C ASN A 267 -2.82 7.15 -9.29
N ALA A 268 -1.96 6.14 -9.33
CA ALA A 268 -0.73 6.10 -8.53
C ALA A 268 0.17 7.31 -8.81
N LYS A 269 0.35 7.65 -10.10
CA LYS A 269 1.08 8.86 -10.51
C LYS A 269 0.50 10.12 -9.86
N ASN A 270 -0.81 10.30 -9.91
CA ASN A 270 -1.47 11.51 -9.40
C ASN A 270 -1.44 11.59 -7.86
N TRP A 271 -1.75 10.49 -7.18
CA TRP A 271 -1.84 10.46 -5.72
C TRP A 271 -0.46 10.67 -5.07
N TYR A 272 0.58 9.99 -5.58
CA TYR A 272 1.95 10.14 -5.09
C TYR A 272 2.74 11.27 -5.75
N SER A 273 2.16 12.00 -6.71
CA SER A 273 2.88 13.04 -7.48
C SER A 273 4.18 12.50 -8.11
N LEU A 274 4.08 11.36 -8.79
CA LEU A 274 5.22 10.70 -9.45
C LEU A 274 5.63 11.47 -10.71
N GLU A 275 6.94 11.54 -10.93
CA GLU A 275 7.52 12.10 -12.14
C GLU A 275 7.50 11.04 -13.27
N ASN A 276 7.57 11.50 -14.53
CA ASN A 276 7.58 10.59 -15.70
C ASN A 276 8.86 9.74 -15.73
#